data_AF-A0A926SST4-F1
#
_entry.id   AF-A0A926SST4-F1
#
_cell.length_a   1.000
_cell.length_b   1.000
_cell.length_c   1.000
_cell.angle_alpha   90.00
_cell.angle_beta   90.00
_cell.angle_gamma   90.00
#
_symmetry.space_group_name_H-M   'P 1'
#
loop_
_entity.id
_entity.type
_entity.pdbx_description
1 polymer ?
#
loop_
_entity_poly.entity_id
_entity_poly.type
_entity_poly.pdbx_seq_one_letter_code
_entity_poly.pdbx_strand_id
1 'polypeptide(L)'
;MPRWTAEARQKQSELIQQVRPWKRSTGPRTRQGKRRSSQNSLKTGEHTQLAKLERSLARSLGISLHGLRVPEIDYAAIDSAWADFFRTADFEEETN
;
A
#
# COMPACT_ATOMS: atom_id res chain seq x y z
N MET A 1 -19.34 16.46 8.17
CA MET A 1 -18.25 15.59 8.68
C MET A 1 -18.69 15.05 10.05
N PRO A 2 -18.83 13.73 10.25
CA PRO A 2 -19.14 13.20 11.57
C PRO A 2 -18.02 13.60 12.55
N ARG A 3 -18.40 14.17 13.70
CA ARG A 3 -17.45 14.59 14.74
C ARG A 3 -17.01 13.34 15.51
N TRP A 4 -15.73 12.98 15.44
CA TRP A 4 -15.15 11.88 16.23
C TRP A 4 -15.05 12.27 17.72
N THR A 5 -16.18 12.20 18.43
CA THR A 5 -16.24 12.30 19.89
C THR A 5 -15.78 10.99 20.54
N ALA A 6 -15.50 11.01 21.85
CA ALA A 6 -15.12 9.81 22.60
C ALA A 6 -16.23 8.73 22.54
N GLU A 7 -17.49 9.13 22.69
CA GLU A 7 -18.65 8.25 22.58
C GLU A 7 -18.77 7.60 21.19
N ALA A 8 -18.54 8.37 20.11
CA ALA A 8 -18.55 7.84 18.76
C ALA A 8 -17.46 6.77 18.57
N ARG A 9 -16.25 6.99 19.11
CA ARG A 9 -15.15 6.00 19.07
C ARG A 9 -15.51 4.73 19.82
N GLN A 10 -16.15 4.86 20.97
CA GLN A 10 -16.59 3.73 21.78
C GLN A 10 -17.63 2.88 21.03
N LYS A 11 -18.68 3.53 20.49
CA LYS A 11 -19.71 2.86 19.67
C LYS A 11 -19.10 2.15 18.46
N GLN A 12 -18.13 2.78 17.79
CA GLN A 12 -17.44 2.16 16.66
C GLN A 12 -16.58 0.98 17.10
N SER A 13 -15.90 1.06 18.24
CA SER A 13 -15.11 -0.05 18.80
C SER A 13 -16.00 -1.27 19.05
N GLU A 14 -17.15 -1.08 19.67
CA GLU A 14 -18.14 -2.14 19.93
C GLU A 14 -18.63 -2.78 18.62
N LEU A 15 -18.97 -1.97 17.62
CA LEU A 15 -19.36 -2.45 16.29
C LEU A 15 -18.25 -3.25 15.62
N ILE A 16 -17.00 -2.78 15.65
CA ILE A 16 -15.86 -3.48 15.09
C ILE A 16 -15.61 -4.82 15.81
N GLN A 17 -15.79 -4.87 17.14
CA GLN A 17 -15.68 -6.10 17.93
C GLN A 17 -16.80 -7.11 17.65
N GLN A 18 -18.01 -6.63 17.33
CA GLN A 18 -19.14 -7.47 16.93
C GLN A 18 -18.97 -8.01 15.51
N VAL A 19 -18.71 -7.13 14.54
CA VAL A 19 -18.62 -7.48 13.11
C VAL A 19 -17.33 -8.25 12.80
N ARG A 20 -16.25 -8.00 13.55
CA ARG A 20 -14.92 -8.65 13.39
C ARG A 20 -14.49 -8.74 11.93
N PRO A 21 -14.42 -7.62 11.20
CA PRO A 21 -14.21 -7.62 9.75
C PRO A 21 -12.93 -8.37 9.33
N TRP A 22 -11.91 -8.42 10.20
CA TRP A 22 -10.68 -9.20 9.98
C TRP A 22 -10.92 -10.71 9.78
N LYS A 23 -12.01 -11.28 10.30
CA LYS A 23 -12.38 -12.68 10.05
C LYS A 23 -12.70 -12.96 8.59
N ARG A 24 -13.19 -11.95 7.86
CA ARG A 24 -13.48 -12.02 6.43
C ARG A 24 -12.34 -11.48 5.56
N SER A 25 -11.17 -11.21 6.14
CA SER A 25 -10.02 -10.75 5.37
C SER A 25 -9.59 -11.81 4.37
N THR A 26 -9.52 -11.44 3.09
CA THR A 26 -9.09 -12.26 1.95
C THR A 26 -7.57 -12.21 1.74
N GLY A 27 -6.81 -11.80 2.77
CA GLY A 27 -5.36 -11.80 2.72
C GLY A 27 -4.77 -13.19 2.51
N PRO A 28 -3.50 -13.28 2.05
CA PRO A 28 -2.88 -14.55 1.73
C PRO A 28 -2.72 -15.46 2.96
N ARG A 29 -3.35 -16.64 2.91
CA ARG A 29 -3.30 -17.64 4.00
C ARG A 29 -2.08 -18.55 3.91
N THR A 30 -1.55 -18.76 2.71
CA THR A 30 -0.41 -19.65 2.44
C THR A 30 0.95 -18.96 2.64
N ARG A 31 2.00 -19.74 2.90
CA ARG A 31 3.37 -19.22 3.02
C ARG A 31 3.84 -18.52 1.74
N GLN A 32 3.50 -19.08 0.58
CA GLN A 32 3.82 -18.50 -0.73
C GLN A 32 3.07 -17.17 -0.94
N GLY A 33 1.78 -17.11 -0.61
CA GLY A 33 1.01 -15.87 -0.71
C GLY A 33 1.54 -14.78 0.20
N LYS A 34 1.92 -15.11 1.43
CA LYS A 34 2.57 -14.16 2.36
C LYS A 34 3.90 -13.64 1.81
N ARG A 35 4.72 -14.52 1.22
CA ARG A 35 5.98 -14.13 0.58
C ARG A 35 5.75 -13.20 -0.61
N ARG A 36 4.70 -13.42 -1.41
CA ARG A 36 4.33 -12.51 -2.52
C ARG A 36 3.87 -11.15 -2.00
N SER A 37 2.97 -11.14 -1.01
CA SER A 37 2.46 -9.90 -0.42
C SER A 37 3.57 -9.06 0.24
N SER A 38 4.57 -9.69 0.87
CA SER A 38 5.70 -8.96 1.45
C SER A 38 6.57 -8.23 0.42
N GLN A 39 6.52 -8.62 -0.86
CA GLN A 39 7.23 -7.90 -1.93
C GLN A 39 6.52 -6.61 -2.36
N ASN A 40 5.26 -6.40 -1.98
CA ASN A 40 4.53 -5.19 -2.38
C ASN A 40 5.15 -3.91 -1.79
N SER A 41 5.81 -3.99 -0.63
CA SER A 41 6.53 -2.85 -0.04
C SER A 41 7.69 -2.36 -0.92
N LEU A 42 8.29 -3.24 -1.71
CA LEU A 42 9.42 -2.91 -2.59
C LEU A 42 8.98 -2.16 -3.85
N LYS A 43 7.69 -2.20 -4.18
CA LYS A 43 7.14 -1.56 -5.38
C LYS A 43 6.93 -0.06 -5.21
N THR A 44 6.86 0.45 -3.97
CA THR A 44 6.48 1.84 -3.69
C THR A 44 7.44 2.53 -2.71
N GLY A 45 7.24 3.84 -2.52
CA GLY A 45 7.99 4.66 -1.57
C GLY A 45 9.50 4.64 -1.81
N GLU A 46 10.24 4.42 -0.72
CA GLU A 46 11.70 4.50 -0.66
C GLU A 46 12.47 3.48 -1.50
N HIS A 47 11.78 2.43 -1.95
CA HIS A 47 12.35 1.33 -2.73
C HIS A 47 12.24 1.54 -4.24
N THR A 48 11.48 2.55 -4.68
CA THR A 48 11.38 2.95 -6.09
C THR A 48 12.73 3.42 -6.63
N GLN A 49 12.92 3.33 -7.94
CA GLN A 49 14.14 3.80 -8.59
C GLN A 49 14.33 5.31 -8.40
N LEU A 50 13.24 6.09 -8.46
CA LEU A 50 13.25 7.53 -8.21
C LEU A 50 13.74 7.85 -6.79
N ALA A 51 13.16 7.25 -5.75
CA ALA A 51 13.59 7.50 -4.38
C ALA A 51 15.05 7.04 -4.12
N LYS A 52 15.50 5.99 -4.81
CA LYS A 52 16.91 5.56 -4.76
C LYS A 52 17.84 6.58 -5.41
N LEU A 53 17.45 7.13 -6.57
CA LEU A 53 18.20 8.15 -7.30
C LEU A 53 18.28 9.46 -6.50
N GLU A 54 17.14 9.94 -5.98
CA GLU A 54 17.06 11.12 -5.11
C GLU A 54 17.98 10.96 -3.89
N ARG A 55 17.96 9.78 -3.24
CA ARG A 55 18.83 9.51 -2.09
C ARG A 55 20.30 9.39 -2.49
N SER A 56 20.65 8.83 -3.66
CA SER A 56 22.04 8.83 -4.13
C SER A 56 22.52 10.25 -4.45
N LEU A 57 21.67 11.06 -5.08
CA LEU A 57 21.99 12.44 -5.45
C LEU A 57 22.14 13.33 -4.21
N ALA A 58 21.21 13.22 -3.24
CA ALA A 58 21.30 13.94 -1.98
C ALA A 58 22.59 13.58 -1.21
N ARG A 59 22.97 12.29 -1.21
CA ARG A 59 24.24 11.83 -0.61
C ARG A 59 25.46 12.40 -1.32
N SER A 60 25.49 12.41 -2.66
CA SER A 60 26.63 12.93 -3.41
C SER A 60 26.78 14.45 -3.32
N LEU A 61 25.66 15.17 -3.18
CA LEU A 61 25.64 16.62 -3.03
C LEU A 61 25.81 17.07 -1.57
N GLY A 62 25.75 16.16 -0.59
CA GLY A 62 25.86 16.50 0.83
C GLY A 62 24.67 17.30 1.38
N ILE A 63 23.50 17.21 0.75
CA ILE A 63 22.29 17.97 1.10
C ILE A 63 21.27 17.03 1.74
N SER A 64 20.61 17.47 2.81
CA SER A 64 19.48 16.74 3.41
C SER A 64 18.28 16.67 2.46
N LEU A 65 17.71 15.48 2.28
CA LEU A 65 16.57 15.16 1.39
C LEU A 65 15.30 16.00 1.61
N HIS A 66 15.20 16.76 2.70
CA HIS A 66 13.98 17.45 3.11
C HIS A 66 13.54 18.60 2.18
N GLY A 67 14.36 18.98 1.20
CA GLY A 67 14.10 20.09 0.27
C GLY A 67 13.74 19.70 -1.17
N LEU A 68 13.74 18.40 -1.53
CA LEU A 68 13.37 17.97 -2.89
C LEU A 68 11.86 17.72 -2.94
N ARG A 69 11.11 18.72 -3.40
CA ARG A 69 9.67 18.59 -3.66
C ARG A 69 9.48 17.65 -4.86
N VAL A 70 9.06 16.42 -4.58
CA VAL A 70 8.67 15.43 -5.60
C VAL A 70 7.53 16.04 -6.44
N PRO A 71 7.58 15.96 -7.79
CA PRO A 71 6.46 16.41 -8.62
C PRO A 71 5.19 15.62 -8.29
N GLU A 72 4.06 16.29 -8.45
CA GLU A 72 2.73 15.76 -8.16
C GLU A 72 2.53 14.41 -8.87
N ILE A 73 2.24 13.37 -8.09
CA ILE A 73 2.08 12.00 -8.60
C ILE A 73 0.77 11.93 -9.37
N ASP A 74 0.83 11.57 -10.66
CA ASP A 74 -0.36 11.27 -11.46
C ASP A 74 -0.88 9.87 -11.10
N TYR A 75 -1.86 9.83 -10.20
CA TYR A 75 -2.50 8.60 -9.74
C TYR A 75 -3.29 7.90 -10.85
N ALA A 76 -3.73 8.60 -11.90
CA ALA A 76 -4.49 7.99 -13.01
C ALA A 76 -3.61 7.09 -13.89
N ALA A 77 -2.33 7.47 -14.07
CA ALA A 77 -1.34 6.64 -14.76
C ALA A 77 -0.99 5.37 -13.97
N ILE A 78 -1.05 5.44 -12.64
CA ILE A 78 -0.80 4.29 -11.77
C ILE A 78 -1.99 3.32 -11.84
N ASP A 79 -3.22 3.81 -11.67
CA ASP A 79 -4.42 2.95 -11.67
C ASP A 79 -4.62 2.19 -12.99
N SER A 80 -4.29 2.81 -14.13
CA SER A 80 -4.33 2.13 -15.43
C SER A 80 -3.29 1.01 -15.57
N ALA A 81 -2.05 1.23 -15.09
CA ALA A 81 -1.01 0.21 -15.08
C ALA A 81 -1.34 -0.98 -14.15
N TRP A 82 -2.01 -0.72 -13.02
CA TRP A 82 -2.51 -1.78 -12.14
C TRP A 82 -3.67 -2.55 -12.78
N ALA A 83 -4.59 -1.86 -13.46
CA ALA A 83 -5.71 -2.50 -14.16
C ALA A 83 -5.25 -3.43 -15.28
N ASP A 84 -4.22 -3.04 -16.05
CA ASP A 84 -3.65 -3.89 -17.09
C ASP A 84 -2.90 -5.10 -16.50
N PHE A 85 -2.17 -4.91 -15.39
CA PHE A 85 -1.53 -6.03 -14.67
C PHE A 85 -2.53 -7.08 -14.20
N PHE A 86 -3.67 -6.68 -13.62
CA PHE A 86 -4.72 -7.62 -13.20
C PHE A 86 -5.46 -8.27 -14.38
N ARG A 87 -5.44 -7.65 -15.56
CA ARG A 87 -6.03 -8.22 -16.79
C ARG A 87 -5.14 -9.28 -17.42
N THR A 88 -3.82 -9.12 -17.34
CA THR A 88 -2.84 -10.04 -17.96
C THR A 88 -2.30 -11.10 -17.00
N ALA A 89 -2.57 -10.98 -15.70
CA ALA A 89 -2.13 -11.97 -14.73
C ALA A 89 -3.07 -13.19 -14.81
N ASP A 90 -2.58 -14.28 -15.39
CA ASP A 90 -3.22 -15.58 -15.27
C ASP A 90 -3.19 -16.02 -13.81
N PHE A 91 -4.33 -15.86 -13.13
CA PHE A 91 -4.56 -16.45 -11.83
C PHE A 91 -5.16 -17.83 -12.03
N GLU A 92 -4.36 -18.89 -11.87
CA GLU A 92 -4.93 -20.23 -11.73
C GLU A 92 -5.78 -20.27 -10.45
N GLU A 93 -7.08 -20.47 -10.64
CA GLU A 93 -8.03 -20.73 -9.57
C GLU A 93 -7.69 -22.09 -8.94
N GLU A 94 -6.84 -22.08 -7.91
CA GLU A 94 -6.74 -23.20 -6.99
C GLU A 94 -8.04 -23.24 -6.18
N THR A 95 -9.03 -23.93 -6.74
CA THR A 95 -10.32 -24.24 -6.11
C THR A 95 -10.07 -24.99 -4.81
N ASN A 96 -10.68 -24.53 -3.73
CA ASN A 96 -10.83 -25.30 -2.49
C ASN A 96 -12.28 -25.34 -2.06
#